data_AF-A0A915A0A8-F1
#
_entry.id   AF-A0A915A0A8-F1
#
_cell.length_a   1.000
_cell.length_b   1.000
_cell.length_c   1.000
_cell.angle_alpha   90.00
_cell.angle_beta   90.00
_cell.angle_gamma   90.00
#
_symmetry.space_group_name_H-M   'P 1'
#
loop_
_entity.id
_entity.type
_entity.pdbx_description
1 polymer ?
#
loop_
_entity_poly.entity_id
_entity_poly.type
_entity_poly.pdbx_seq_one_letter_code
_entity_poly.pdbx_strand_id
1 'polypeptide(L)'
;SQDVTASSLLGALTSNSATNYLSLPYNNDLLFSIVVDNNRKLHGEIVDDLPGAIRFPCETIALIVYPQMDQMGNPVVLLFGEACDPLTEWYCTAQLRIKCGPGQHCEHVVDRGVFHFGKRAHPISIQIRDSRVKRIKFELRFVTKVYESLPRFESGDITIKFKFGDTMQADKSLLALHSSYMATKLKDASPDAVVELGDFEREAFIELLYQIYDTIRPISANFILLSKAAVAYRAERILERITSYLLSLDVDLEQKLRAAVELELDDALREIVFRAEQRGEWTQIISKGFEPSSLGREVYRQIVCPAIIEAKVRRYGYPFKKYENIIELGKSNPPYTVPMKLVDKTLHINRGIIELHNTKGFIMRNSNEIELRQSAELGVLCIRAGITVADLIELMFRHIYPQRDLVPAHCLRPMMLLAHNNGMCKLLDSLGNALSLEPPITTEVMLEHFELADRYQHSNLLQASLLRIEGSFRGKASRLVTLPRFKNLAEEIKMQILDRHCSGWALFDKCLAGRPTKRIRRVLTLGSGGPLESECDSETSLQYTEESLSVEAFGAPQDVIIN
;
A
#
# COMPACT_ATOMS: atom_id res chain seq x y z
N SER A 1 -53.19 40.97 5.04
CA SER A 1 -52.96 39.60 4.51
C SER A 1 -51.48 39.51 4.17
N GLN A 2 -50.66 39.23 5.18
CA GLN A 2 -50.04 37.89 5.40
C GLN A 2 -49.04 37.61 4.28
N ASP A 3 -47.77 38.01 4.37
CA ASP A 3 -46.80 37.72 5.44
C ASP A 3 -46.71 36.19 5.71
N VAL A 4 -46.37 35.46 4.65
CA VAL A 4 -45.77 34.12 4.75
C VAL A 4 -44.26 34.37 4.76
N THR A 5 -43.74 34.39 5.99
CA THR A 5 -42.39 34.78 6.38
C THR A 5 -41.31 33.87 5.77
N ALA A 6 -40.17 34.49 5.47
CA ALA A 6 -38.88 33.82 5.17
C ALA A 6 -38.47 32.77 6.24
N SER A 7 -39.16 32.74 7.39
CA SER A 7 -39.15 31.67 8.38
C SER A 7 -39.53 30.29 7.84
N SER A 8 -40.38 30.17 6.81
CA SER A 8 -40.80 28.85 6.30
C SER A 8 -39.76 28.22 5.37
N LEU A 9 -39.02 29.04 4.62
CA LEU A 9 -37.89 28.61 3.78
C LEU A 9 -36.62 28.34 4.59
N LEU A 10 -36.35 29.15 5.63
CA LEU A 10 -35.33 28.83 6.63
C LEU A 10 -35.71 27.57 7.42
N GLY A 11 -36.98 27.41 7.80
CA GLY A 11 -37.52 26.21 8.43
C GLY A 11 -37.41 24.93 7.59
N ALA A 12 -37.56 25.05 6.27
CA ALA A 12 -37.39 23.95 5.31
C ALA A 12 -35.91 23.61 5.05
N LEU A 13 -35.01 24.59 5.14
CA LEU A 13 -33.55 24.35 5.09
C LEU A 13 -32.97 23.86 6.42
N THR A 14 -33.69 24.04 7.54
CA THR A 14 -33.30 23.54 8.87
C THR A 14 -33.97 22.23 9.29
N SER A 15 -34.87 21.65 8.49
CA SER A 15 -35.62 20.44 8.88
C SER A 15 -35.07 19.12 8.34
N ASN A 16 -33.94 19.13 7.62
CA ASN A 16 -33.17 17.91 7.31
C ASN A 16 -31.91 17.74 8.19
N SER A 17 -31.74 18.57 9.24
CA SER A 17 -30.65 18.44 10.21
C SER A 17 -31.11 17.71 11.47
N ALA A 18 -31.60 16.49 11.34
CA ALA A 18 -31.51 15.55 12.46
C ALA A 18 -30.01 15.27 12.67
N THR A 19 -29.45 15.82 13.73
CA THR A 19 -28.02 15.79 14.05
C THR A 19 -27.58 14.37 14.42
N ASN A 20 -26.86 13.67 13.51
CA ASN A 20 -26.10 12.44 13.80
C ASN A 20 -24.86 12.72 14.68
N TYR A 21 -25.03 13.53 15.72
CA TYR A 21 -24.02 13.74 16.74
C TYR A 21 -24.31 12.77 17.85
N LEU A 22 -23.35 11.90 18.12
CA LEU A 22 -23.47 10.93 19.20
C LEU A 22 -22.64 11.40 20.38
N SER A 23 -23.30 11.42 21.54
CA SER A 23 -22.63 11.52 22.83
C SER A 23 -22.12 10.15 23.24
N LEU A 24 -21.18 10.16 24.18
CA LEU A 24 -20.59 8.94 24.71
C LEU A 24 -21.36 8.50 25.95
N PRO A 25 -21.36 7.19 26.28
CA PRO A 25 -22.05 6.67 27.46
C PRO A 25 -21.60 7.31 28.79
N TYR A 26 -20.35 7.78 28.87
CA TYR A 26 -19.75 8.31 30.10
C TYR A 26 -19.36 9.80 30.01
N ASN A 27 -19.57 10.45 28.85
CA ASN A 27 -19.27 11.86 28.65
C ASN A 27 -20.30 12.47 27.67
N ASN A 28 -21.34 13.08 28.24
CA ASN A 28 -22.42 13.72 27.47
C ASN A 28 -22.03 15.09 26.88
N ASP A 29 -20.85 15.60 27.23
CA ASP A 29 -20.43 16.95 26.86
C ASP A 29 -19.74 17.00 25.49
N LEU A 30 -19.16 15.90 25.01
CA LEU A 30 -18.48 15.82 23.72
C LEU A 30 -19.30 14.99 22.73
N LEU A 31 -19.59 15.61 21.60
CA LEU A 31 -20.42 15.09 20.53
C LEU A 31 -19.60 14.89 19.25
N PHE A 32 -19.73 13.73 18.63
CA PHE A 32 -18.94 13.36 17.44
C PHE A 32 -19.81 13.14 16.21
N SER A 33 -19.30 13.53 15.04
CA SER A 33 -19.88 13.14 13.75
C SER A 33 -18.80 12.87 12.70
N ILE A 34 -19.06 11.93 11.80
CA ILE A 34 -18.20 11.63 10.66
C ILE A 34 -18.96 11.84 9.35
N VAL A 35 -18.29 12.50 8.41
CA VAL A 35 -18.76 12.70 7.05
C VAL A 35 -17.68 12.24 6.09
N VAL A 36 -18.05 11.44 5.11
CA VAL A 36 -17.15 10.94 4.05
C VAL A 36 -17.64 11.43 2.68
N ASP A 37 -16.75 11.43 1.69
CA ASP A 37 -16.99 11.58 0.24
C ASP A 37 -18.31 12.29 -0.16
N ASN A 38 -18.22 13.55 -0.61
CA ASN A 38 -19.38 14.34 -1.08
C ASN A 38 -20.52 14.49 -0.05
N ASN A 39 -20.15 14.70 1.22
CA ASN A 39 -21.08 14.99 2.33
C ASN A 39 -21.96 13.81 2.78
N ARG A 40 -21.56 12.56 2.49
CA ARG A 40 -22.22 11.37 3.05
C ARG A 40 -21.98 11.31 4.55
N LYS A 41 -23.00 11.62 5.35
CA LYS A 41 -22.95 11.48 6.81
C LYS A 41 -23.02 10.00 7.18
N LEU A 42 -22.11 9.53 8.02
CA LEU A 42 -22.17 8.18 8.56
C LEU A 42 -23.05 8.14 9.80
N HIS A 43 -23.73 7.02 10.01
CA HIS A 43 -24.41 6.72 11.27
C HIS A 43 -23.39 6.06 12.20
N GLY A 44 -23.37 6.46 13.47
CA GLY A 44 -22.47 5.88 14.45
C GLY A 44 -23.20 4.89 15.35
N GLU A 45 -22.47 3.87 15.79
CA GLU A 45 -22.95 2.77 16.61
C GLU A 45 -22.05 2.67 17.84
N ILE A 46 -22.65 2.43 19.02
CA ILE A 46 -21.89 2.21 20.25
C ILE A 46 -21.27 0.82 20.18
N VAL A 47 -20.00 0.73 20.57
CA VAL A 47 -19.20 -0.50 20.45
C VAL A 47 -19.18 -1.24 21.79
N ASP A 48 -19.71 -2.47 21.82
CA ASP A 48 -19.76 -3.28 23.04
C ASP A 48 -18.37 -3.81 23.45
N ASP A 49 -17.53 -4.14 22.46
CA ASP A 49 -16.19 -4.70 22.65
C ASP A 49 -15.11 -3.64 22.96
N LEU A 50 -15.42 -2.36 22.77
CA LEU A 50 -14.55 -1.23 23.09
C LEU A 50 -15.34 -0.15 23.85
N PRO A 51 -15.50 -0.29 25.18
CA PRO A 51 -16.36 0.59 25.97
C PRO A 51 -16.01 2.06 25.79
N GLY A 52 -17.02 2.84 25.39
CA GLY A 52 -16.89 4.28 25.17
C GLY A 52 -16.40 4.67 23.77
N ALA A 53 -16.20 3.74 22.83
CA ALA A 53 -15.94 4.07 21.43
C ALA A 53 -17.24 4.18 20.62
N ILE A 54 -17.19 4.97 19.54
CA ILE A 54 -18.24 5.05 18.52
C ILE A 54 -17.67 4.54 17.21
N ARG A 55 -18.32 3.53 16.63
CA ARG A 55 -17.99 2.93 15.33
C ARG A 55 -18.87 3.56 14.25
N PHE A 56 -18.26 4.05 13.17
CA PHE A 56 -18.95 4.60 12.02
C PHE A 56 -18.70 3.71 10.79
N PRO A 57 -19.63 2.79 10.45
CA PRO A 57 -19.48 1.90 9.30
C PRO A 57 -19.33 2.67 7.98
N CYS A 58 -18.36 2.26 7.15
CA CYS A 58 -18.04 2.88 5.88
C CYS A 58 -17.56 1.84 4.86
N GLU A 59 -18.48 1.23 4.12
CA GLU A 59 -18.19 0.19 3.12
C GLU A 59 -17.47 -1.02 3.77
N THR A 60 -16.21 -1.26 3.41
CA THR A 60 -15.39 -2.42 3.85
C THR A 60 -14.67 -2.17 5.18
N ILE A 61 -14.71 -0.95 5.70
CA ILE A 61 -14.08 -0.56 6.96
C ILE A 61 -15.07 0.17 7.86
N ALA A 62 -14.74 0.29 9.14
CA ALA A 62 -15.38 1.24 10.04
C ALA A 62 -14.35 2.24 10.55
N LEU A 63 -14.76 3.50 10.69
CA LEU A 63 -13.97 4.54 11.36
C LEU A 63 -14.37 4.56 12.83
N ILE A 64 -13.40 4.43 13.73
CA ILE A 64 -13.61 4.40 15.17
C ILE A 64 -13.14 5.72 15.78
N VAL A 65 -14.03 6.33 16.55
CA VAL A 65 -13.71 7.45 17.43
C VAL A 65 -13.67 6.92 18.85
N TYR A 66 -12.48 6.92 19.45
CA TYR A 66 -12.27 6.41 20.80
C TYR A 66 -11.71 7.50 21.73
N PRO A 67 -12.57 8.13 22.53
CA PRO A 67 -12.20 9.12 23.54
C PRO A 67 -11.60 8.44 24.78
N GLN A 68 -10.55 9.05 25.30
CA GLN A 68 -9.78 8.63 26.47
C GLN A 68 -9.38 9.85 27.30
N MET A 69 -8.79 9.61 28.47
CA MET A 69 -8.06 10.63 29.23
C MET A 69 -6.57 10.34 29.13
N ASP A 70 -5.75 11.36 28.93
CA ASP A 70 -4.30 11.22 29.04
C ASP A 70 -3.85 11.02 30.51
N GLN A 71 -2.56 10.76 30.71
CA GLN A 71 -1.99 10.57 32.05
C GLN A 71 -2.15 11.79 32.97
N MET A 72 -2.43 12.96 32.41
CA MET A 72 -2.66 14.22 33.13
C MET A 72 -4.15 14.54 33.30
N GLY A 73 -5.04 13.63 32.88
CA GLY A 73 -6.49 13.81 32.96
C GLY A 73 -7.11 14.69 31.88
N ASN A 74 -6.37 15.05 30.82
CA ASN A 74 -6.93 15.83 29.72
C ASN A 74 -7.65 14.91 28.72
N PRO A 75 -8.77 15.35 28.11
CA PRO A 75 -9.46 14.57 27.09
C PRO A 75 -8.60 14.40 25.83
N VAL A 76 -8.46 13.15 25.39
CA VAL A 76 -7.82 12.76 24.13
C VAL A 76 -8.79 11.94 23.30
N VAL A 77 -8.84 12.16 21.99
CA VAL A 77 -9.66 11.38 21.07
C VAL A 77 -8.74 10.66 20.11
N LEU A 78 -8.84 9.33 20.07
CA LEU A 78 -8.19 8.50 19.08
C LEU A 78 -9.13 8.32 17.89
N LEU A 79 -8.65 8.61 16.69
CA LEU A 79 -9.34 8.32 15.43
C LEU A 79 -8.54 7.30 14.64
N PHE A 80 -9.14 6.14 14.38
CA PHE A 80 -8.53 5.05 13.60
C PHE A 80 -9.60 4.31 12.81
N GLY A 81 -9.23 3.24 12.12
CA GLY A 81 -10.21 2.38 11.45
C GLY A 81 -9.93 0.91 11.67
N GLU A 82 -10.94 0.10 11.36
CA GLU A 82 -10.91 -1.35 11.40
C GLU A 82 -11.60 -1.92 10.16
N ALA A 83 -11.24 -3.14 9.76
CA ALA A 83 -11.96 -3.84 8.69
C ALA A 83 -13.21 -4.52 9.24
N CYS A 84 -14.26 -4.58 8.43
CA CYS A 84 -15.45 -5.36 8.75
C CYS A 84 -15.17 -6.87 8.76
N ASP A 85 -14.19 -7.33 7.97
CA ASP A 85 -13.70 -8.72 7.95
C ASP A 85 -12.23 -8.75 8.47
N PRO A 86 -11.93 -9.52 9.53
CA PRO A 86 -10.56 -9.64 10.05
C PRO A 86 -9.55 -10.23 9.04
N LEU A 87 -10.01 -10.98 8.04
CA LEU A 87 -9.21 -11.52 6.95
C LEU A 87 -8.99 -10.54 5.79
N THR A 88 -9.40 -9.28 5.93
CA THR A 88 -9.07 -8.24 4.96
C THR A 88 -7.75 -7.55 5.34
N GLU A 89 -6.85 -7.45 4.38
CA GLU A 89 -5.76 -6.48 4.42
C GLU A 89 -6.22 -5.19 3.77
N TRP A 90 -5.93 -4.07 4.43
CA TRP A 90 -6.38 -2.80 3.93
C TRP A 90 -5.52 -1.64 4.43
N TYR A 91 -5.52 -0.61 3.59
CA TYR A 91 -5.12 0.72 3.97
C TYR A 91 -5.83 1.75 3.09
N CYS A 92 -5.94 2.96 3.60
CA CYS A 92 -6.41 4.08 2.82
C CYS A 92 -5.66 5.36 3.19
N THR A 93 -5.64 6.30 2.27
CA THR A 93 -5.22 7.67 2.52
C THR A 93 -6.42 8.57 2.34
N ALA A 94 -6.58 9.54 3.23
CA ALA A 94 -7.72 10.46 3.17
C ALA A 94 -7.29 11.89 3.49
N GLN A 95 -7.84 12.84 2.74
CA GLN A 95 -7.91 14.22 3.17
C GLN A 95 -8.88 14.30 4.34
N LEU A 96 -8.42 14.76 5.50
CA LEU A 96 -9.22 14.97 6.70
C LEU A 96 -9.30 16.46 7.01
N ARG A 97 -10.51 16.94 7.29
CA ARG A 97 -10.78 18.21 7.97
C ARG A 97 -11.40 17.92 9.32
N ILE A 98 -10.92 18.60 10.34
CA ILE A 98 -11.49 18.55 11.69
C ILE A 98 -12.16 19.88 11.94
N LYS A 99 -13.46 19.81 12.25
CA LYS A 99 -14.27 20.96 12.64
C LYS A 99 -14.63 20.87 14.11
N CYS A 100 -14.56 21.99 14.81
CA CYS A 100 -14.94 22.09 16.21
C CYS A 100 -15.93 23.22 16.44
N GLY A 101 -16.79 23.07 17.44
CA GLY A 101 -17.74 24.09 17.83
C GLY A 101 -18.14 24.03 19.30
N PRO A 102 -18.62 25.16 19.86
CA PRO A 102 -19.26 25.17 21.17
C PRO A 102 -20.75 24.79 21.02
N GLY A 103 -21.19 23.74 21.70
CA GLY A 103 -22.60 23.34 21.81
C GLY A 103 -23.40 23.43 20.50
N GLN A 104 -24.51 24.18 20.48
CA GLN A 104 -25.40 24.29 19.32
C GLN A 104 -24.92 25.24 18.20
N HIS A 105 -23.73 25.85 18.28
CA HIS A 105 -23.25 26.79 17.26
C HIS A 105 -22.59 26.12 16.04
N CYS A 106 -22.40 26.91 14.98
CA CYS A 106 -21.67 26.49 13.77
C CYS A 106 -20.25 26.03 14.10
N GLU A 107 -19.81 24.97 13.46
CA GLU A 107 -18.46 24.43 13.62
C GLU A 107 -17.50 25.08 12.63
N HIS A 108 -16.26 25.34 13.08
CA HIS A 108 -15.21 25.91 12.26
C HIS A 108 -14.14 24.88 11.98
N VAL A 109 -13.56 24.91 10.77
CA VAL A 109 -12.39 24.07 10.45
C VAL A 109 -11.22 24.57 11.28
N VAL A 110 -10.77 23.74 12.21
CA VAL A 110 -9.65 24.05 13.11
C VAL A 110 -8.38 23.30 12.70
N ASP A 111 -8.52 22.16 12.03
CA ASP A 111 -7.39 21.37 11.56
C ASP A 111 -7.69 20.68 10.22
N ARG A 112 -6.63 20.37 9.45
CA ARG A 112 -6.70 19.70 8.16
C ARG A 112 -5.38 19.03 7.79
N GLY A 113 -5.45 17.95 7.02
CA GLY A 113 -4.27 17.27 6.48
C GLY A 113 -4.62 16.04 5.65
N VAL A 114 -3.62 15.36 5.12
CA VAL A 114 -3.76 14.03 4.51
C VAL A 114 -3.26 13.01 5.52
N PHE A 115 -4.04 11.98 5.82
CA PHE A 115 -3.70 10.98 6.83
C PHE A 115 -3.76 9.58 6.23
N HIS A 116 -2.96 8.69 6.78
CA HIS A 116 -2.96 7.26 6.45
C HIS A 116 -3.74 6.50 7.52
N PHE A 117 -4.65 5.66 7.09
CA PHE A 117 -5.37 4.70 7.91
C PHE A 117 -5.09 3.30 7.38
N GLY A 118 -5.12 2.31 8.25
CA GLY A 118 -4.92 0.92 7.86
C GLY A 118 -4.83 0.01 9.07
N LYS A 119 -4.84 -1.29 8.81
CA LYS A 119 -4.83 -2.34 9.84
C LYS A 119 -3.66 -2.22 10.84
N ARG A 120 -2.55 -1.64 10.41
CA ARG A 120 -1.31 -1.46 11.20
C ARG A 120 -0.91 0.01 11.33
N ALA A 121 -1.79 0.94 10.96
CA ALA A 121 -1.52 2.37 11.11
C ALA A 121 -1.74 2.79 12.56
N HIS A 122 -0.90 3.67 13.08
CA HIS A 122 -1.13 4.26 14.39
C HIS A 122 -2.38 5.16 14.39
N PRO A 123 -3.19 5.13 15.46
CA PRO A 123 -4.32 6.04 15.61
C PRO A 123 -3.89 7.50 15.56
N ILE A 124 -4.73 8.36 14.98
CA ILE A 124 -4.59 9.80 15.09
C ILE A 124 -5.00 10.18 16.51
N SER A 125 -4.06 10.70 17.30
CA SER A 125 -4.28 11.07 18.69
C SER A 125 -4.53 12.56 18.80
N ILE A 126 -5.71 12.96 19.27
CA ILE A 126 -6.18 14.35 19.25
C ILE A 126 -6.42 14.83 20.68
N GLN A 127 -5.54 15.68 21.20
CA GLN A 127 -5.69 16.27 22.54
C GLN A 127 -6.63 17.49 22.50
N ILE A 128 -7.67 17.50 23.33
CA ILE A 128 -8.62 18.61 23.45
C ILE A 128 -8.16 19.51 24.60
N ARG A 129 -7.65 20.70 24.29
CA ARG A 129 -7.12 21.64 25.29
C ARG A 129 -8.08 22.75 25.71
N ASP A 130 -9.21 22.88 25.01
CA ASP A 130 -10.23 23.88 25.29
C ASP A 130 -11.50 23.19 25.76
N SER A 131 -11.87 23.36 27.03
CA SER A 131 -13.04 22.75 27.65
C SER A 131 -14.38 23.21 27.05
N ARG A 132 -14.36 24.28 26.27
CA ARG A 132 -15.52 24.80 25.53
C ARG A 132 -15.78 24.04 24.23
N VAL A 133 -14.83 23.22 23.76
CA VAL A 133 -15.08 22.29 22.65
C VAL A 133 -16.09 21.26 23.13
N LYS A 134 -17.26 21.25 22.49
CA LYS A 134 -18.35 20.29 22.80
C LYS A 134 -18.75 19.47 21.58
N ARG A 135 -18.38 19.90 20.37
CA ARG A 135 -18.63 19.17 19.12
C ARG A 135 -17.36 19.04 18.31
N ILE A 136 -17.14 17.84 17.79
CA ILE A 136 -16.05 17.51 16.88
C ILE A 136 -16.64 16.79 15.67
N LYS A 137 -16.38 17.32 14.48
CA LYS A 137 -16.79 16.73 13.23
C LYS A 137 -15.56 16.40 12.38
N PHE A 138 -15.47 15.16 11.95
CA PHE A 138 -14.45 14.68 11.03
C PHE A 138 -15.05 14.62 9.63
N GLU A 139 -14.48 15.37 8.68
CA GLU A 139 -14.85 15.32 7.27
C GLU A 139 -13.69 14.68 6.48
N LEU A 140 -13.94 13.52 5.86
CA LEU A 140 -12.95 12.77 5.09
C LEU A 140 -13.31 12.75 3.60
N ARG A 141 -12.30 12.88 2.75
CA ARG A 141 -12.37 12.51 1.33
C ARG A 141 -11.23 11.53 1.05
N PHE A 142 -11.57 10.32 0.64
CA PHE A 142 -10.56 9.31 0.38
C PHE A 142 -9.79 9.60 -0.90
N VAL A 143 -8.49 9.38 -0.87
CA VAL A 143 -7.56 9.58 -1.99
C VAL A 143 -7.15 8.24 -2.56
N THR A 144 -6.78 7.31 -1.70
CA THR A 144 -6.44 5.94 -2.07
C THR A 144 -7.20 5.00 -1.15
N LYS A 145 -7.85 3.99 -1.72
CA LYS A 145 -8.48 2.89 -1.00
C LYS A 145 -7.90 1.59 -1.53
N VAL A 146 -7.33 0.77 -0.67
CA VAL A 146 -6.84 -0.58 -1.01
C VAL A 146 -7.43 -1.55 -0.01
N TYR A 147 -8.18 -2.52 -0.54
CA TYR A 147 -8.80 -3.60 0.21
C TYR A 147 -8.51 -4.90 -0.54
N GLU A 148 -7.90 -5.87 0.13
CA GLU A 148 -7.71 -7.22 -0.40
C GLU A 148 -8.14 -8.23 0.65
N SER A 149 -9.14 -9.05 0.31
CA SER A 149 -9.49 -10.22 1.11
C SER A 149 -8.37 -11.24 0.97
N LEU A 150 -7.81 -11.67 2.10
CA LEU A 150 -6.78 -12.69 2.11
C LEU A 150 -7.36 -14.05 1.68
N PRO A 151 -6.60 -14.85 0.90
CA PRO A 151 -7.04 -16.17 0.48
C PRO A 151 -7.29 -17.08 1.68
N ARG A 152 -8.35 -17.88 1.58
CA ARG A 152 -8.69 -18.93 2.57
C ARG A 152 -8.03 -20.28 2.28
N PHE A 153 -7.36 -20.39 1.13
CA PHE A 153 -6.67 -21.61 0.67
C PHE A 153 -7.63 -22.80 0.52
N GLU A 154 -8.79 -22.53 -0.07
CA GLU A 154 -9.85 -23.49 -0.38
C GLU A 154 -9.79 -24.02 -1.83
N SER A 155 -8.89 -23.46 -2.65
CA SER A 155 -8.67 -23.83 -4.06
C SER A 155 -7.18 -24.04 -4.34
N GLY A 156 -6.82 -25.07 -5.10
CA GLY A 156 -5.46 -25.34 -5.57
C GLY A 156 -5.34 -26.72 -6.23
N ASP A 157 -4.18 -27.01 -6.82
CA ASP A 157 -3.92 -28.29 -7.51
C ASP A 157 -3.33 -29.39 -6.61
N ILE A 158 -3.02 -29.07 -5.36
CA ILE A 158 -2.60 -30.03 -4.33
C ILE A 158 -3.27 -29.74 -2.97
N THR A 159 -3.37 -30.77 -2.13
CA THR A 159 -3.82 -30.65 -0.74
C THR A 159 -2.64 -30.83 0.20
N ILE A 160 -2.39 -29.86 1.06
CA ILE A 160 -1.36 -29.92 2.10
C ILE A 160 -2.01 -30.40 3.39
N LYS A 161 -1.42 -31.42 4.01
CA LYS A 161 -1.89 -32.00 5.28
C LYS A 161 -0.90 -31.73 6.41
N PHE A 162 -1.42 -31.26 7.54
CA PHE A 162 -0.69 -30.95 8.78
C PHE A 162 -0.97 -31.98 9.89
N LYS A 163 -0.18 -31.88 10.98
CA LYS A 163 -0.12 -32.85 12.10
C LYS A 163 -1.47 -33.23 12.72
N PHE A 164 -2.44 -32.31 12.78
CA PHE A 164 -3.72 -32.52 13.45
C PHE A 164 -4.87 -32.92 12.50
N GLY A 165 -4.54 -33.30 11.26
CA GLY A 165 -5.54 -33.61 10.24
C GLY A 165 -6.09 -32.38 9.53
N ASP A 166 -5.65 -31.18 9.92
CA ASP A 166 -5.93 -29.95 9.19
C ASP A 166 -5.36 -30.03 7.77
N THR A 167 -6.15 -29.54 6.82
CA THR A 167 -5.76 -29.48 5.41
C THR A 167 -5.98 -28.09 4.83
N MET A 168 -5.20 -27.75 3.81
CA MET A 168 -5.46 -26.59 2.96
C MET A 168 -5.07 -26.91 1.52
N GLN A 169 -5.64 -26.18 0.57
CA GLN A 169 -5.26 -26.29 -0.84
C GLN A 169 -4.21 -25.24 -1.21
N ALA A 170 -3.32 -25.60 -2.13
CA ALA A 170 -2.30 -24.68 -2.64
C ALA A 170 -1.94 -25.03 -4.09
N ASP A 171 -1.33 -24.07 -4.78
CA ASP A 171 -0.83 -24.24 -6.14
C ASP A 171 0.63 -24.69 -6.11
N LYS A 172 0.86 -25.94 -6.47
CA LYS A 172 2.17 -26.59 -6.57
C LYS A 172 3.16 -25.75 -7.40
N SER A 173 2.68 -25.16 -8.50
CA SER A 173 3.54 -24.35 -9.38
C SER A 173 3.99 -23.03 -8.74
N LEU A 174 3.20 -22.42 -7.85
CA LEU A 174 3.61 -21.26 -7.07
C LEU A 174 4.60 -21.65 -5.97
N LEU A 175 4.33 -22.73 -5.25
CA LEU A 175 5.26 -23.23 -4.23
C LEU A 175 6.64 -23.54 -4.82
N ALA A 176 6.67 -24.23 -5.96
CA ALA A 176 7.90 -24.56 -6.69
C ALA A 176 8.63 -23.32 -7.23
N LEU A 177 7.91 -22.24 -7.54
CA LEU A 177 8.52 -20.98 -8.01
C LEU A 177 9.33 -20.31 -6.89
N HIS A 178 8.84 -20.39 -5.65
CA HIS A 178 9.42 -19.71 -4.49
C HIS A 178 10.37 -20.56 -3.65
N SER A 179 10.37 -21.88 -3.83
CA SER A 179 11.17 -22.83 -3.04
C SER A 179 11.71 -23.97 -3.91
N SER A 180 13.04 -24.07 -4.02
CA SER A 180 13.68 -25.20 -4.70
C SER A 180 13.42 -26.54 -3.98
N TYR A 181 13.27 -26.49 -2.66
CA TYR A 181 12.87 -27.63 -1.84
C TYR A 181 11.47 -28.13 -2.22
N MET A 182 10.49 -27.23 -2.32
CA MET A 182 9.13 -27.59 -2.75
C MET A 182 9.10 -28.04 -4.20
N ALA A 183 9.87 -27.39 -5.09
CA ALA A 183 9.98 -27.81 -6.48
C ALA A 183 10.48 -29.25 -6.63
N THR A 184 11.38 -29.70 -5.75
CA THR A 184 11.87 -31.07 -5.74
C THR A 184 10.85 -32.02 -5.11
N LYS A 185 10.32 -31.66 -3.94
CA LYS A 185 9.38 -32.48 -3.17
C LYS A 185 8.06 -32.72 -3.92
N LEU A 186 7.59 -31.73 -4.68
CA LEU A 186 6.31 -31.77 -5.36
C LEU A 186 6.39 -32.29 -6.80
N LYS A 187 7.59 -32.48 -7.37
CA LYS A 187 7.78 -32.73 -8.82
C LYS A 187 6.83 -33.79 -9.39
N ASP A 188 6.72 -34.92 -8.71
CA ASP A 188 5.95 -36.09 -9.16
C ASP A 188 4.53 -36.16 -8.56
N ALA A 189 4.14 -35.17 -7.75
CA ALA A 189 2.78 -35.08 -7.21
C ALA A 189 1.76 -34.87 -8.35
N SER A 190 0.75 -35.74 -8.42
CA SER A 190 -0.37 -35.59 -9.33
C SER A 190 -1.26 -34.40 -8.93
N PRO A 191 -2.11 -33.90 -9.83
CA PRO A 191 -3.23 -33.07 -9.42
C PRO A 191 -4.03 -33.75 -8.31
N ASP A 192 -4.52 -32.96 -7.36
CA ASP A 192 -5.26 -33.40 -6.16
C ASP A 192 -4.48 -34.28 -5.19
N ALA A 193 -3.14 -34.38 -5.34
CA ALA A 193 -2.30 -35.14 -4.43
C ALA A 193 -2.34 -34.55 -3.02
N VAL A 194 -2.43 -35.43 -2.03
CA VAL A 194 -2.25 -35.07 -0.61
C VAL A 194 -0.77 -35.14 -0.27
N VAL A 195 -0.19 -34.00 0.10
CA VAL A 195 1.23 -33.85 0.43
C VAL A 195 1.38 -33.58 1.92
N GLU A 196 2.09 -34.46 2.61
CA GLU A 196 2.44 -34.26 4.01
C GLU A 196 3.73 -33.45 4.12
N LEU A 197 3.61 -32.24 4.69
CA LEU A 197 4.75 -31.33 4.89
C LEU A 197 5.51 -31.56 6.21
N GLY A 198 5.05 -32.51 7.03
CA GLY A 198 5.65 -32.86 8.31
C GLY A 198 5.00 -32.12 9.49
N ASP A 199 5.67 -32.18 10.65
CA ASP A 199 5.24 -31.53 11.89
C ASP A 199 5.59 -30.03 11.87
N PHE A 200 4.86 -29.24 11.07
CA PHE A 200 5.02 -27.78 11.01
C PHE A 200 3.70 -27.06 11.34
N GLU A 201 3.82 -25.88 11.95
CA GLU A 201 2.67 -25.06 12.37
C GLU A 201 1.92 -24.50 11.15
N ARG A 202 0.59 -24.69 11.13
CA ARG A 202 -0.29 -24.29 10.03
C ARG A 202 -0.26 -22.77 9.82
N GLU A 203 -0.28 -22.02 10.90
CA GLU A 203 -0.34 -20.55 10.92
C GLU A 203 0.91 -19.95 10.29
N ALA A 204 2.09 -20.51 10.60
CA ALA A 204 3.34 -20.08 10.00
C ALA A 204 3.38 -20.37 8.49
N PHE A 205 2.85 -21.51 8.07
CA PHE A 205 2.75 -21.82 6.65
C PHE A 205 1.77 -20.89 5.91
N ILE A 206 0.66 -20.50 6.55
CA ILE A 206 -0.28 -19.51 6.00
C ILE A 206 0.39 -18.16 5.74
N GLU A 207 1.23 -17.68 6.66
CA GLU A 207 1.98 -16.44 6.46
C GLU A 207 2.91 -16.53 5.23
N LEU A 208 3.56 -17.67 5.04
CA LEU A 208 4.35 -17.93 3.83
C LEU A 208 3.48 -17.91 2.57
N LEU A 209 2.32 -18.55 2.59
CA LEU A 209 1.40 -18.55 1.45
C LEU A 209 0.90 -17.15 1.10
N TYR A 210 0.60 -16.29 2.07
CA TYR A 210 0.22 -14.90 1.78
C TYR A 210 1.29 -14.14 0.99
N GLN A 211 2.56 -14.48 1.18
CA GLN A 211 3.65 -13.90 0.40
C GLN A 211 3.84 -14.57 -0.98
N ILE A 212 3.54 -15.87 -1.10
CA ILE A 212 3.62 -16.63 -2.37
C ILE A 212 2.48 -16.26 -3.33
N TYR A 213 1.27 -16.04 -2.80
CA TYR A 213 0.10 -15.60 -3.56
C TYR A 213 0.10 -14.08 -3.85
N ASP A 214 1.23 -13.42 -3.56
CA ASP A 214 1.49 -12.01 -3.86
C ASP A 214 0.45 -11.05 -3.26
N THR A 215 -0.08 -11.35 -2.07
CA THR A 215 -1.02 -10.45 -1.38
C THR A 215 -0.35 -9.15 -0.95
N ILE A 216 -1.12 -8.10 -0.68
CA ILE A 216 -0.67 -6.83 -0.11
C ILE A 216 -0.24 -6.96 1.36
N ARG A 217 -0.33 -8.16 1.95
CA ARG A 217 0.09 -8.40 3.33
C ARG A 217 1.59 -8.10 3.46
N PRO A 218 2.00 -7.14 4.31
CA PRO A 218 3.40 -6.76 4.42
C PRO A 218 4.23 -7.85 5.11
N ILE A 219 5.53 -7.90 4.81
CA ILE A 219 6.50 -8.80 5.47
C ILE A 219 6.48 -8.62 7.00
N SER A 220 6.24 -7.39 7.46
CA SER A 220 6.16 -7.05 8.88
C SER A 220 4.91 -7.57 9.60
N ALA A 221 3.89 -8.06 8.87
CA ALA A 221 2.61 -8.42 9.46
C ALA A 221 2.71 -9.49 10.54
N ASN A 222 3.51 -10.52 10.29
CA ASN A 222 3.87 -11.54 11.25
C ASN A 222 5.27 -12.06 10.95
N PHE A 223 6.24 -11.16 11.16
CA PHE A 223 7.63 -11.36 10.76
C PHE A 223 8.22 -12.68 11.30
N ILE A 224 7.94 -13.01 12.57
CA ILE A 224 8.47 -14.22 13.22
C ILE A 224 7.95 -15.49 12.54
N LEU A 225 6.62 -15.62 12.38
CA LEU A 225 6.04 -16.84 11.79
C LEU A 225 6.43 -16.98 10.32
N LEU A 226 6.45 -15.86 9.58
CA LEU A 226 6.89 -15.83 8.19
C LEU A 226 8.36 -16.29 8.05
N SER A 227 9.26 -15.77 8.89
CA SER A 227 10.68 -16.14 8.86
C SER A 227 10.88 -17.63 9.16
N LYS A 228 10.22 -18.16 10.20
CA LYS A 228 10.28 -19.58 10.54
C LYS A 228 9.85 -20.47 9.36
N ALA A 229 8.74 -20.15 8.71
CA ALA A 229 8.24 -20.90 7.56
C ALA A 229 9.16 -20.77 6.34
N ALA A 230 9.64 -19.56 6.05
CA ALA A 230 10.53 -19.32 4.92
C ALA A 230 11.86 -20.09 5.06
N VAL A 231 12.42 -20.18 6.27
CA VAL A 231 13.62 -20.99 6.56
C VAL A 231 13.30 -22.48 6.43
N ALA A 232 12.27 -22.97 7.12
CA ALA A 232 11.91 -24.39 7.15
C ALA A 232 11.65 -24.97 5.75
N TYR A 233 11.01 -24.19 4.87
CA TYR A 233 10.68 -24.59 3.51
C TYR A 233 11.65 -24.07 2.46
N ARG A 234 12.76 -23.44 2.87
CA ARG A 234 13.77 -22.85 1.97
C ARG A 234 13.13 -22.00 0.88
N ALA A 235 12.27 -21.06 1.25
CA ALA A 235 11.59 -20.19 0.31
C ALA A 235 12.52 -19.03 -0.10
N GLU A 236 13.45 -19.30 -1.02
CA GLU A 236 14.60 -18.42 -1.30
C GLU A 236 14.17 -16.99 -1.64
N ARG A 237 13.16 -16.85 -2.51
CA ARG A 237 12.64 -15.53 -2.94
C ARG A 237 12.00 -14.75 -1.80
N ILE A 238 11.42 -15.44 -0.82
CA ILE A 238 10.80 -14.80 0.34
C ILE A 238 11.88 -14.44 1.37
N LEU A 239 12.89 -15.29 1.55
CA LEU A 239 14.06 -15.00 2.40
C LEU A 239 14.82 -13.76 1.93
N GLU A 240 14.93 -13.52 0.63
CA GLU A 240 15.52 -12.28 0.08
C GLU A 240 14.70 -11.03 0.43
N ARG A 241 13.36 -11.13 0.37
CA ARG A 241 12.45 -10.03 0.77
C ARG A 241 12.55 -9.77 2.28
N ILE A 242 12.62 -10.82 3.09
CA ILE A 242 12.85 -10.75 4.54
C ILE A 242 14.20 -10.08 4.83
N THR A 243 15.25 -10.46 4.11
CA THR A 243 16.60 -9.87 4.25
C THR A 243 16.57 -8.38 3.92
N SER A 244 15.95 -8.01 2.81
CA SER A 244 15.80 -6.61 2.40
C SER A 244 15.02 -5.78 3.41
N TYR A 245 13.95 -6.35 3.98
CA TYR A 245 13.17 -5.72 5.05
C TYR A 245 14.00 -5.53 6.33
N LEU A 246 14.71 -6.56 6.78
CA LEU A 246 15.54 -6.50 7.99
C LEU A 246 16.65 -5.44 7.85
N LEU A 247 17.25 -5.33 6.66
CA LEU A 247 18.25 -4.31 6.34
C LEU A 247 17.67 -2.88 6.38
N SER A 248 16.43 -2.69 5.94
CA SER A 248 15.77 -1.38 5.87
C SER A 248 15.15 -0.91 7.19
N LEU A 249 15.05 -1.77 8.21
CA LEU A 249 14.57 -1.37 9.53
C LEU A 249 15.44 -0.25 10.12
N ASP A 250 14.79 0.76 10.68
CA ASP A 250 15.43 1.85 11.43
C ASP A 250 15.63 1.43 12.89
N VAL A 251 16.54 0.47 13.09
CA VAL A 251 16.89 -0.09 14.40
C VAL A 251 18.40 -0.33 14.47
N ASP A 252 18.92 -0.41 15.69
CA ASP A 252 20.36 -0.60 15.93
C ASP A 252 20.90 -1.87 15.28
N LEU A 253 22.14 -1.81 14.79
CA LEU A 253 22.82 -2.94 14.14
C LEU A 253 22.82 -4.20 15.02
N GLU A 254 23.05 -4.06 16.32
CA GLU A 254 23.01 -5.17 17.27
C GLU A 254 21.64 -5.85 17.33
N GLN A 255 20.55 -5.08 17.28
CA GLN A 255 19.19 -5.63 17.27
C GLN A 255 18.94 -6.40 15.96
N LYS A 256 19.41 -5.90 14.81
CA LYS A 256 19.32 -6.62 13.54
C LYS A 256 20.08 -7.95 13.58
N LEU A 257 21.29 -7.96 14.14
CA LEU A 257 22.12 -9.16 14.27
C LEU A 257 21.44 -10.22 15.16
N ARG A 258 20.93 -9.80 16.34
CA ARG A 258 20.23 -10.71 17.27
C ARG A 258 18.97 -11.29 16.64
N ALA A 259 18.16 -10.46 15.98
CA ALA A 259 16.95 -10.93 15.30
C ALA A 259 17.26 -11.93 14.16
N ALA A 260 18.32 -11.68 13.38
CA ALA A 260 18.75 -12.60 12.33
C ALA A 260 19.17 -13.97 12.90
N VAL A 261 19.87 -13.98 14.03
CA VAL A 261 20.28 -15.22 14.71
C VAL A 261 19.09 -15.96 15.31
N GLU A 262 18.21 -15.26 16.03
CA GLU A 262 17.03 -15.87 16.66
C GLU A 262 16.08 -16.52 15.66
N LEU A 263 15.99 -15.96 14.45
CA LEU A 263 15.14 -16.46 13.37
C LEU A 263 15.87 -17.36 12.37
N GLU A 264 17.11 -17.75 12.66
CA GLU A 264 17.95 -18.61 11.79
C GLU A 264 18.08 -18.08 10.35
N LEU A 265 18.14 -16.75 10.20
CA LEU A 265 18.26 -16.04 8.92
C LEU A 265 19.73 -15.89 8.52
N ASP A 266 20.42 -17.00 8.30
CA ASP A 266 21.86 -17.05 8.03
C ASP A 266 22.31 -16.11 6.91
N ASP A 267 21.60 -16.09 5.79
CA ASP A 267 21.94 -15.24 4.64
C ASP A 267 21.75 -13.76 4.93
N ALA A 268 20.71 -13.41 5.68
CA ALA A 268 20.49 -12.04 6.13
C ALA A 268 21.61 -11.62 7.09
N LEU A 269 22.00 -12.50 8.01
CA LEU A 269 23.10 -12.26 8.95
C LEU A 269 24.42 -12.00 8.22
N ARG A 270 24.76 -12.83 7.21
CA ARG A 270 25.96 -12.61 6.38
C ARG A 270 25.91 -11.24 5.71
N GLU A 271 24.79 -10.88 5.11
CA GLU A 271 24.66 -9.61 4.39
C GLU A 271 24.72 -8.39 5.31
N ILE A 272 24.07 -8.45 6.49
CA ILE A 272 24.13 -7.40 7.51
C ILE A 272 25.59 -7.18 7.93
N VAL A 273 26.30 -8.24 8.29
CA VAL A 273 27.71 -8.16 8.74
C VAL A 273 28.61 -7.66 7.62
N PHE A 274 28.43 -8.17 6.40
CA PHE A 274 29.20 -7.74 5.23
C PHE A 274 29.06 -6.24 4.98
N ARG A 275 27.83 -5.71 4.99
CA ARG A 275 27.57 -4.28 4.79
C ARG A 275 28.08 -3.43 5.97
N ALA A 276 27.91 -3.91 7.20
CA ALA A 276 28.39 -3.22 8.39
C ALA A 276 29.92 -3.09 8.41
N GLU A 277 30.65 -4.12 7.99
CA GLU A 277 32.11 -4.05 7.85
C GLU A 277 32.52 -3.07 6.75
N GLN A 278 31.88 -3.11 5.57
CA GLN A 278 32.17 -2.17 4.49
C GLN A 278 31.96 -0.71 4.91
N ARG A 279 30.94 -0.43 5.74
CA ARG A 279 30.61 0.91 6.23
C ARG A 279 31.40 1.32 7.48
N GLY A 280 32.21 0.42 8.05
CA GLY A 280 32.92 0.64 9.32
C GLY A 280 32.03 0.58 10.57
N GLU A 281 30.72 0.36 10.42
CA GLU A 281 29.76 0.20 11.52
C GLU A 281 30.14 -1.00 12.42
N TRP A 282 30.67 -2.07 11.82
CA TRP A 282 31.12 -3.26 12.57
C TRP A 282 32.24 -2.94 13.57
N THR A 283 33.25 -2.16 13.16
CA THR A 283 34.34 -1.73 14.05
C THR A 283 33.82 -0.79 15.13
N GLN A 284 32.86 0.09 14.79
CA GLN A 284 32.25 1.00 15.76
C GLN A 284 31.50 0.25 16.86
N ILE A 285 30.68 -0.76 16.54
CA ILE A 285 29.95 -1.51 17.58
C ILE A 285 30.91 -2.28 18.49
N ILE A 286 31.99 -2.85 17.95
CA ILE A 286 33.03 -3.52 18.76
C ILE A 286 33.70 -2.51 19.70
N SER A 287 34.03 -1.32 19.22
CA SER A 287 34.64 -0.27 20.06
C SER A 287 33.73 0.20 21.19
N LYS A 288 32.41 0.06 21.03
CA LYS A 288 31.40 0.34 22.05
C LYS A 288 31.18 -0.81 23.04
N GLY A 289 31.95 -1.90 22.92
CA GLY A 289 31.90 -3.06 23.83
C GLY A 289 31.04 -4.22 23.36
N PHE A 290 30.55 -4.21 22.11
CA PHE A 290 29.85 -5.37 21.56
C PHE A 290 30.83 -6.55 21.39
N GLU A 291 30.51 -7.69 22.00
CA GLU A 291 31.26 -8.93 21.82
C GLU A 291 30.60 -9.81 20.74
N PRO A 292 31.22 -10.00 19.55
CA PRO A 292 30.59 -10.77 18.47
C PRO A 292 30.27 -12.23 18.81
N SER A 293 31.03 -12.84 19.73
CA SER A 293 30.77 -14.21 20.20
C SER A 293 29.50 -14.34 21.04
N SER A 294 28.92 -13.22 21.49
CA SER A 294 27.63 -13.20 22.20
C SER A 294 26.46 -13.63 21.31
N LEU A 295 26.61 -13.54 19.98
CA LEU A 295 25.68 -14.10 18.98
C LEU A 295 25.71 -15.64 18.90
N GLY A 296 26.59 -16.29 19.65
CA GLY A 296 26.85 -17.72 19.57
C GLY A 296 28.19 -18.01 18.89
N ARG A 297 29.00 -18.86 19.51
CA ARG A 297 30.35 -19.18 19.01
C ARG A 297 30.35 -19.77 17.60
N GLU A 298 29.38 -20.63 17.31
CA GLU A 298 29.31 -21.28 16.00
C GLU A 298 28.88 -20.30 14.91
N VAL A 299 27.83 -19.53 15.17
CA VAL A 299 27.37 -18.43 14.30
C VAL A 299 28.51 -17.47 13.99
N TYR A 300 29.26 -17.07 15.02
CA TYR A 300 30.40 -16.16 14.85
C TYR A 300 31.47 -16.76 13.93
N ARG A 301 31.85 -18.03 14.12
CA ARG A 301 32.90 -18.69 13.35
C ARG A 301 32.48 -19.05 11.93
N GLN A 302 31.27 -19.56 11.74
CA GLN A 302 30.81 -20.10 10.45
C GLN A 302 30.14 -19.07 9.55
N ILE A 303 29.58 -17.99 10.12
CA ILE A 303 28.77 -17.03 9.37
C ILE A 303 29.41 -15.64 9.40
N VAL A 304 29.65 -15.11 10.60
CA VAL A 304 30.14 -13.73 10.79
C VAL A 304 31.58 -13.56 10.29
N CYS A 305 32.52 -14.40 10.75
CA CYS A 305 33.93 -14.29 10.35
C CYS A 305 34.13 -14.39 8.83
N PRO A 306 33.54 -15.37 8.11
CA PRO A 306 33.63 -15.42 6.65
C PRO A 306 33.09 -14.18 5.96
N ALA A 307 31.93 -13.65 6.40
CA ALA A 307 31.34 -12.45 5.84
C ALA A 307 32.25 -11.21 6.00
N ILE A 308 32.91 -11.07 7.15
CA ILE A 308 33.89 -9.98 7.39
C ILE A 308 35.11 -10.12 6.48
N ILE A 309 35.67 -11.34 6.37
CA ILE A 309 36.83 -11.59 5.52
C ILE A 309 36.48 -11.24 4.07
N GLU A 310 35.31 -11.67 3.61
CA GLU A 310 34.81 -11.37 2.28
C GLU A 310 34.61 -9.86 2.05
N ALA A 311 34.04 -9.15 3.02
CA ALA A 311 33.87 -7.70 2.97
C ALA A 311 35.20 -6.94 2.87
N LYS A 312 36.24 -7.40 3.56
CA LYS A 312 37.59 -6.81 3.52
C LYS A 312 38.30 -7.02 2.17
N VAL A 313 38.02 -8.14 1.50
CA VAL A 313 38.63 -8.46 0.21
C VAL A 313 37.91 -7.76 -0.95
N ARG A 314 36.58 -7.59 -0.86
CA ARG A 314 35.79 -6.94 -1.90
C ARG A 314 35.91 -5.41 -1.83
N ARG A 315 35.82 -4.75 -2.99
CA ARG A 315 35.78 -3.29 -3.07
C ARG A 315 34.51 -2.76 -2.40
N TYR A 316 34.63 -1.63 -1.72
CA TYR A 316 33.49 -0.93 -1.14
C TYR A 316 32.39 -0.68 -2.19
N GLY A 317 31.13 -0.90 -1.80
CA GLY A 317 29.98 -0.73 -2.68
C GLY A 317 29.65 -1.94 -3.56
N TYR A 318 30.49 -2.98 -3.57
CA TYR A 318 30.11 -4.26 -4.21
C TYR A 318 29.03 -4.96 -3.38
N PRO A 319 27.97 -5.50 -4.02
CA PRO A 319 26.93 -6.22 -3.29
C PRO A 319 27.46 -7.55 -2.74
N PHE A 320 26.87 -8.01 -1.63
CA PHE A 320 27.20 -9.29 -1.02
C PHE A 320 26.88 -10.47 -1.97
N LYS A 321 25.63 -10.55 -2.43
CA LYS A 321 25.21 -11.44 -3.51
C LYS A 321 24.97 -10.65 -4.79
N LYS A 322 25.39 -11.20 -5.94
CA LYS A 322 24.85 -10.72 -7.22
C LYS A 322 23.39 -11.16 -7.24
N TYR A 323 22.48 -10.20 -7.20
CA TYR A 323 21.07 -10.46 -7.41
C TYR A 323 20.91 -10.89 -8.88
N GLU A 324 20.87 -12.19 -9.13
CA GLU A 324 20.41 -12.72 -10.41
C GLU A 324 18.87 -12.57 -10.43
N ASN A 325 18.41 -11.33 -10.62
CA ASN A 325 17.00 -10.95 -10.70
C ASN A 325 16.28 -11.51 -11.94
N ILE A 326 16.89 -12.45 -12.66
CA ILE A 326 16.44 -12.84 -13.98
C ILE A 326 15.66 -14.13 -13.85
N ILE A 327 14.34 -13.98 -13.74
CA ILE A 327 13.45 -15.07 -14.16
C ILE A 327 13.75 -15.37 -15.63
N GLU A 328 14.32 -16.54 -15.87
CA GLU A 328 14.60 -17.03 -17.22
C GLU A 328 13.31 -17.46 -17.90
N LEU A 329 12.55 -16.49 -18.44
CA LEU A 329 11.34 -16.76 -19.22
C LEU A 329 11.61 -17.59 -20.48
N GLY A 330 12.86 -17.69 -20.94
CA GLY A 330 13.24 -18.54 -22.07
C GLY A 330 13.42 -20.03 -21.73
N LYS A 331 13.38 -20.42 -20.44
CA LYS A 331 13.71 -21.79 -20.01
C LYS A 331 12.47 -22.57 -19.58
N SER A 332 12.27 -23.72 -20.21
CA SER A 332 11.22 -24.67 -19.81
C SER A 332 11.55 -25.32 -18.47
N ASN A 333 10.57 -25.36 -17.56
CA ASN A 333 10.64 -26.05 -16.28
C ASN A 333 9.34 -26.84 -16.03
N PRO A 334 9.11 -27.95 -16.75
CA PRO A 334 7.94 -28.81 -16.54
C PRO A 334 8.05 -29.53 -15.19
N PRO A 335 6.92 -29.76 -14.48
CA PRO A 335 5.54 -29.50 -14.90
C PRO A 335 5.03 -28.06 -14.62
N TYR A 336 5.89 -27.19 -14.09
CA TYR A 336 5.50 -25.89 -13.52
C TYR A 336 5.25 -24.80 -14.55
N THR A 337 5.88 -24.88 -15.72
CA THR A 337 5.75 -23.88 -16.79
C THR A 337 4.95 -24.40 -17.98
N VAL A 338 4.34 -23.48 -18.72
CA VAL A 338 3.64 -23.71 -19.98
C VAL A 338 4.16 -22.74 -21.06
N PRO A 339 4.34 -23.18 -22.31
CA PRO A 339 4.83 -22.31 -23.37
C PRO A 339 3.79 -21.27 -23.83
N MET A 340 4.28 -20.10 -24.22
CA MET A 340 3.59 -19.04 -24.93
C MET A 340 4.43 -18.65 -26.15
N LYS A 341 3.86 -18.82 -27.35
CA LYS A 341 4.53 -18.44 -28.59
C LYS A 341 4.28 -16.97 -28.89
N LEU A 342 5.37 -16.22 -29.04
CA LEU A 342 5.40 -14.88 -29.62
C LEU A 342 6.00 -14.97 -31.03
N VAL A 343 5.91 -13.87 -31.79
CA VAL A 343 6.30 -13.83 -33.21
C VAL A 343 7.76 -14.25 -33.42
N ASP A 344 8.64 -13.89 -32.49
CA ASP A 344 10.10 -14.06 -32.58
C ASP A 344 10.72 -14.89 -31.45
N LYS A 345 9.93 -15.27 -30.43
CA LYS A 345 10.42 -16.00 -29.24
C LYS A 345 9.34 -16.86 -28.60
N THR A 346 9.75 -17.84 -27.80
CA THR A 346 8.85 -18.63 -26.94
C THR A 346 9.16 -18.32 -25.49
N LEU A 347 8.14 -17.93 -24.72
CA LEU A 347 8.24 -17.73 -23.28
C LEU A 347 7.67 -18.96 -22.56
N HIS A 348 8.27 -19.33 -21.44
CA HIS A 348 7.84 -20.41 -20.55
C HIS A 348 7.32 -19.81 -19.25
N ILE A 349 6.00 -19.72 -19.13
CA ILE A 349 5.33 -19.00 -18.05
C ILE A 349 4.88 -19.98 -16.97
N ASN A 350 5.04 -19.63 -15.70
CA ASN A 350 4.62 -20.41 -14.56
C ASN A 350 3.08 -20.48 -14.51
N ARG A 351 2.54 -21.70 -14.35
CA ARG A 351 1.10 -21.98 -14.33
C ARG A 351 0.35 -21.19 -13.26
N GLY A 352 0.91 -21.14 -12.06
CA GLY A 352 0.32 -20.48 -10.91
C GLY A 352 0.27 -18.96 -11.06
N ILE A 353 1.29 -18.34 -11.65
CA ILE A 353 1.26 -16.89 -11.95
C ILE A 353 0.11 -16.54 -12.89
N ILE A 354 -0.16 -17.38 -13.88
CA ILE A 354 -1.30 -17.16 -14.78
C ILE A 354 -2.60 -17.30 -14.01
N GLU A 355 -2.72 -18.30 -13.13
CA GLU A 355 -3.93 -18.54 -12.32
C GLU A 355 -4.22 -17.37 -11.38
N LEU A 356 -3.19 -16.81 -10.74
CA LEU A 356 -3.31 -15.62 -9.91
C LEU A 356 -3.86 -14.40 -10.68
N HIS A 357 -3.49 -14.26 -11.95
CA HIS A 357 -3.88 -13.11 -12.77
C HIS A 357 -5.07 -13.35 -13.71
N ASN A 358 -5.49 -14.61 -13.93
CA ASN A 358 -6.58 -14.99 -14.82
C ASN A 358 -7.94 -15.07 -14.10
N THR A 359 -8.23 -14.09 -13.24
CA THR A 359 -9.42 -14.14 -12.36
C THR A 359 -10.75 -14.16 -13.11
N LYS A 360 -10.77 -13.66 -14.36
CA LYS A 360 -11.96 -13.67 -15.24
C LYS A 360 -11.97 -14.77 -16.29
N GLY A 361 -10.95 -15.64 -16.32
CA GLY A 361 -10.86 -16.74 -17.28
C GLY A 361 -10.67 -16.31 -18.74
N PHE A 362 -10.21 -15.09 -19.00
CA PHE A 362 -10.06 -14.56 -20.36
C PHE A 362 -8.76 -14.96 -21.05
N ILE A 363 -7.76 -15.40 -20.28
CA ILE A 363 -6.54 -15.99 -20.82
C ILE A 363 -6.89 -17.39 -21.37
N MET A 364 -6.78 -17.55 -22.68
CA MET A 364 -7.15 -18.78 -23.37
C MET A 364 -6.06 -19.84 -23.17
N ARG A 365 -6.47 -21.04 -22.76
CA ARG A 365 -5.62 -22.24 -22.70
C ARG A 365 -5.97 -23.14 -23.87
N ASN A 366 -5.18 -23.09 -24.94
CA ASN A 366 -5.33 -24.05 -26.04
C ASN A 366 -4.46 -25.25 -25.72
N SER A 367 -5.07 -26.32 -25.18
CA SER A 367 -4.56 -27.67 -24.83
C SER A 367 -3.15 -27.85 -24.22
N ASN A 368 -2.13 -27.05 -24.54
CA ASN A 368 -0.81 -26.96 -23.91
C ASN A 368 -0.12 -25.58 -24.03
N GLU A 369 -0.80 -24.53 -24.54
CA GLU A 369 -0.22 -23.20 -24.77
C GLU A 369 -1.11 -22.09 -24.19
N ILE A 370 -0.48 -20.96 -23.82
CA ILE A 370 -1.19 -19.74 -23.41
C ILE A 370 -1.26 -18.78 -24.60
N GLU A 371 -2.43 -18.17 -24.77
CA GLU A 371 -2.61 -17.06 -25.70
C GLU A 371 -3.26 -15.85 -25.01
N LEU A 372 -2.70 -14.66 -25.24
CA LEU A 372 -3.27 -13.38 -24.79
C LEU A 372 -4.02 -12.71 -25.93
N ARG A 373 -5.16 -12.11 -25.61
CA ARG A 373 -5.94 -11.29 -26.53
C ARG A 373 -5.20 -9.99 -26.85
N GLN A 374 -4.90 -9.79 -28.12
CA GLN A 374 -4.23 -8.59 -28.64
C GLN A 374 -5.20 -7.82 -29.54
N SER A 375 -5.45 -6.54 -29.23
CA SER A 375 -6.30 -5.67 -30.06
C SER A 375 -5.47 -4.84 -31.03
N ALA A 376 -6.09 -4.38 -32.13
CA ALA A 376 -5.43 -3.46 -33.07
C ALA A 376 -4.99 -2.15 -32.38
N GLU A 377 -5.79 -1.67 -31.42
CA GLU A 377 -5.47 -0.50 -30.60
C GLU A 377 -4.18 -0.69 -29.78
N LEU A 378 -3.96 -1.90 -29.24
CA LEU A 378 -2.73 -2.22 -28.51
C LEU A 378 -1.50 -2.05 -29.42
N GLY A 379 -1.58 -2.50 -30.67
CA GLY A 379 -0.50 -2.32 -31.64
C GLY A 379 -0.17 -0.84 -31.87
N VAL A 380 -1.18 0.02 -32.02
CA VAL A 380 -1.00 1.47 -32.18
C VAL A 380 -0.34 2.10 -30.95
N LEU A 381 -0.77 1.73 -29.74
CA LEU A 381 -0.18 2.24 -28.50
C LEU A 381 1.27 1.78 -28.32
N CYS A 382 1.58 0.52 -28.65
CA CYS A 382 2.95 0.00 -28.59
C CYS A 382 3.88 0.74 -29.56
N ILE A 383 3.44 0.95 -30.80
CA ILE A 383 4.20 1.73 -31.81
C ILE A 383 4.46 3.15 -31.30
N ARG A 384 3.46 3.81 -30.71
CA ARG A 384 3.62 5.16 -30.13
C ARG A 384 4.60 5.17 -28.95
N ALA A 385 4.63 4.09 -28.17
CA ALA A 385 5.57 3.91 -27.06
C ALA A 385 6.96 3.44 -27.50
N GLY A 386 7.17 3.15 -28.79
CA GLY A 386 8.46 2.69 -29.32
C GLY A 386 8.80 1.24 -28.97
N ILE A 387 7.80 0.40 -28.68
CA ILE A 387 7.97 -1.00 -28.26
C ILE A 387 7.16 -1.95 -29.15
N THR A 388 7.55 -3.22 -29.20
CA THR A 388 6.73 -4.27 -29.82
C THR A 388 5.72 -4.83 -28.81
N VAL A 389 4.65 -5.45 -29.30
CA VAL A 389 3.69 -6.16 -28.42
C VAL A 389 4.38 -7.34 -27.71
N ALA A 390 5.32 -8.02 -28.38
CA ALA A 390 6.07 -9.13 -27.81
C ALA A 390 6.94 -8.68 -26.63
N ASP A 391 7.62 -7.54 -26.75
CA ASP A 391 8.43 -6.97 -25.67
C ASP A 391 7.59 -6.46 -24.51
N LEU A 392 6.42 -5.88 -24.80
CA LEU A 392 5.46 -5.50 -23.76
C LEU A 392 4.98 -6.71 -22.95
N ILE A 393 4.67 -7.83 -23.61
CA ILE A 393 4.23 -9.07 -22.94
C ILE A 393 5.36 -9.64 -22.08
N GLU A 394 6.59 -9.66 -22.58
CA GLU A 394 7.75 -10.12 -21.79
C GLU A 394 7.95 -9.24 -20.55
N LEU A 395 7.93 -7.91 -20.72
CA LEU A 395 8.03 -6.96 -19.62
C LEU A 395 6.89 -7.14 -18.60
N MET A 396 5.66 -7.37 -19.07
CA MET A 396 4.52 -7.65 -18.20
C MET A 396 4.78 -8.88 -17.33
N PHE A 397 5.30 -9.97 -17.91
CA PHE A 397 5.63 -11.17 -17.13
C PHE A 397 6.75 -10.93 -16.12
N ARG A 398 7.79 -10.17 -16.49
CA ARG A 398 8.84 -9.78 -15.52
C ARG A 398 8.30 -8.92 -14.38
N HIS A 399 7.27 -8.11 -14.64
CA HIS A 399 6.62 -7.30 -13.61
C HIS A 399 5.74 -8.12 -12.65
N ILE A 400 4.97 -9.10 -13.14
CA ILE A 400 4.03 -9.88 -12.29
C ILE A 400 4.70 -11.04 -11.56
N TYR A 401 5.88 -11.47 -12.00
CA TYR A 401 6.65 -12.48 -11.27
C TYR A 401 7.26 -11.91 -9.97
N PRO A 402 7.63 -12.79 -9.02
CA PRO A 402 8.29 -12.36 -7.79
C PRO A 402 9.57 -11.56 -8.06
N GLN A 403 9.87 -10.56 -7.23
CA GLN A 403 10.93 -9.53 -7.39
C GLN A 403 10.62 -8.37 -8.35
N ARG A 404 9.52 -8.46 -9.11
CA ARG A 404 8.84 -7.37 -9.86
C ARG A 404 9.74 -6.31 -10.50
N ASP A 405 10.03 -6.45 -11.80
CA ASP A 405 10.65 -5.36 -12.57
C ASP A 405 9.74 -4.11 -12.59
N LEU A 406 10.33 -2.92 -12.52
CA LEU A 406 9.58 -1.67 -12.67
C LEU A 406 9.07 -1.54 -14.11
N VAL A 407 7.81 -1.15 -14.27
CA VAL A 407 7.24 -0.86 -15.59
C VAL A 407 7.61 0.57 -15.98
N PRO A 408 8.36 0.79 -17.09
CA PRO A 408 8.65 2.13 -17.57
C PRO A 408 7.37 2.91 -17.88
N ALA A 409 7.38 4.23 -17.66
CA ALA A 409 6.19 5.08 -17.81
C ALA A 409 5.54 5.00 -19.22
N HIS A 410 6.36 4.88 -20.27
CA HIS A 410 5.87 4.74 -21.64
C HIS A 410 5.13 3.41 -21.89
N CYS A 411 5.39 2.38 -21.07
CA CYS A 411 4.73 1.08 -21.14
C CYS A 411 3.43 1.01 -20.33
N LEU A 412 3.18 1.93 -19.40
CA LEU A 412 2.00 1.86 -18.50
C LEU A 412 0.68 1.80 -19.29
N ARG A 413 0.46 2.75 -20.19
CA ARG A 413 -0.76 2.87 -21.00
C ARG A 413 -1.04 1.62 -21.86
N PRO A 414 -0.10 1.13 -22.70
CA PRO A 414 -0.34 -0.10 -23.45
C PRO A 414 -0.47 -1.33 -22.55
N MET A 415 0.27 -1.42 -21.42
CA MET A 415 0.15 -2.54 -20.48
C MET A 415 -1.22 -2.56 -19.78
N MET A 416 -1.78 -1.39 -19.43
CA MET A 416 -3.13 -1.29 -18.88
C MET A 416 -4.18 -1.82 -19.87
N LEU A 417 -4.06 -1.46 -21.16
CA LEU A 417 -4.96 -2.00 -22.19
C LEU A 417 -4.83 -3.52 -22.34
N LEU A 418 -3.60 -4.04 -22.33
CA LEU A 418 -3.33 -5.47 -22.39
C LEU A 418 -3.94 -6.20 -21.17
N ALA A 419 -3.72 -5.68 -19.96
CA ALA A 419 -4.26 -6.22 -18.72
C ALA A 419 -5.79 -6.23 -18.73
N HIS A 420 -6.41 -5.13 -19.18
CA HIS A 420 -7.86 -5.01 -19.32
C HIS A 420 -8.44 -6.03 -20.30
N ASN A 421 -7.88 -6.14 -21.51
CA ASN A 421 -8.34 -7.07 -22.55
C ASN A 421 -8.27 -8.55 -22.12
N ASN A 422 -7.37 -8.86 -21.20
CA ASN A 422 -7.13 -10.21 -20.67
C ASN A 422 -7.68 -10.42 -19.26
N GLY A 423 -8.44 -9.46 -18.71
CA GLY A 423 -9.10 -9.60 -17.42
C GLY A 423 -8.16 -9.67 -16.21
N MET A 424 -6.93 -9.18 -16.34
CA MET A 424 -5.92 -9.19 -15.28
C MET A 424 -6.15 -8.02 -14.31
N CYS A 425 -7.23 -8.06 -13.52
CA CYS A 425 -7.64 -6.96 -12.65
C CYS A 425 -6.54 -6.51 -11.67
N LYS A 426 -5.87 -7.46 -11.00
CA LYS A 426 -4.78 -7.14 -10.06
C LYS A 426 -3.62 -6.37 -10.71
N LEU A 427 -3.28 -6.74 -11.94
CA LEU A 427 -2.27 -6.02 -12.71
C LEU A 427 -2.77 -4.64 -13.13
N LEU A 428 -4.01 -4.54 -13.61
CA LEU A 428 -4.62 -3.27 -13.99
C LEU A 428 -4.67 -2.27 -12.83
N ASP A 429 -5.02 -2.74 -11.62
CA ASP A 429 -5.05 -1.93 -10.40
C ASP A 429 -3.63 -1.49 -9.99
N SER A 430 -2.64 -2.39 -10.07
CA SER A 430 -1.23 -2.05 -9.83
C SER A 430 -0.74 -0.95 -10.79
N LEU A 431 -1.04 -1.08 -12.09
CA LEU A 431 -0.66 -0.11 -13.11
C LEU A 431 -1.38 1.23 -12.96
N GLY A 432 -2.67 1.22 -12.61
CA GLY A 432 -3.43 2.45 -12.34
C GLY A 432 -2.91 3.17 -11.09
N ASN A 433 -2.51 2.44 -10.05
CA ASN A 433 -1.83 3.01 -8.90
C ASN A 433 -0.46 3.58 -9.27
N ALA A 434 0.34 2.91 -10.11
CA ALA A 434 1.60 3.45 -10.62
C ALA A 434 1.38 4.73 -11.45
N LEU A 435 0.34 4.76 -12.30
CA LEU A 435 -0.06 5.95 -13.06
C LEU A 435 -0.51 7.09 -12.15
N SER A 436 -1.13 6.79 -11.00
CA SER A 436 -1.50 7.78 -9.99
C SER A 436 -0.29 8.45 -9.31
N LEU A 437 0.92 7.95 -9.53
CA LEU A 437 2.18 8.57 -9.12
C LEU A 437 2.83 9.37 -10.26
N GLU A 438 2.42 9.16 -11.53
CA GLU A 438 2.93 9.92 -12.67
C GLU A 438 2.52 11.40 -12.57
N PRO A 439 3.47 12.36 -12.56
CA PRO A 439 3.13 13.77 -12.54
C PRO A 439 2.46 14.21 -13.86
N PRO A 440 1.27 14.83 -13.80
CA PRO A 440 0.65 15.40 -14.99
C PRO A 440 1.28 16.76 -15.29
N ILE A 441 2.32 16.76 -16.12
CA ILE A 441 3.07 17.99 -16.48
C ILE A 441 2.19 18.93 -17.33
N THR A 442 1.30 18.37 -18.15
CA THR A 442 0.41 19.11 -19.05
C THR A 442 -1.07 18.88 -18.75
N THR A 443 -1.90 19.78 -19.24
CA THR A 443 -3.36 19.70 -19.12
C THR A 443 -3.93 18.51 -19.88
N GLU A 444 -3.29 18.14 -20.99
CA GLU A 444 -3.65 17.00 -21.82
C GLU A 444 -3.38 15.68 -21.10
N VAL A 445 -2.24 15.57 -20.39
CA VAL A 445 -1.92 14.38 -19.56
C VAL A 445 -2.86 14.29 -18.37
N MET A 446 -3.17 15.42 -17.73
CA MET A 446 -4.14 15.45 -16.62
C MET A 446 -5.53 14.98 -17.08
N LEU A 447 -5.97 15.42 -18.26
CA LEU A 447 -7.24 14.98 -18.83
C LEU A 447 -7.22 13.50 -19.19
N GLU A 448 -6.11 13.02 -19.75
CA GLU A 448 -5.89 11.59 -20.03
C GLU A 448 -6.01 10.74 -18.76
N HIS A 449 -5.47 11.19 -17.61
CA HIS A 449 -5.63 10.45 -16.34
C HIS A 449 -7.10 10.28 -15.95
N PHE A 450 -7.94 11.30 -16.14
CA PHE A 450 -9.39 11.19 -15.91
C PHE A 450 -10.07 10.25 -16.91
N GLU A 451 -9.71 10.33 -18.20
CA GLU A 451 -10.25 9.44 -19.22
C GLU A 451 -9.86 7.98 -18.98
N LEU A 452 -8.62 7.71 -18.55
CA LEU A 452 -8.16 6.35 -18.21
C LEU A 452 -8.83 5.85 -16.94
N ALA A 453 -9.01 6.71 -15.93
CA ALA A 453 -9.73 6.37 -14.72
C ALA A 453 -11.19 6.00 -15.01
N ASP A 454 -11.85 6.73 -15.91
CA ASP A 454 -13.21 6.43 -16.37
C ASP A 454 -13.25 5.14 -17.21
N ARG A 455 -12.39 5.04 -18.22
CA ARG A 455 -12.31 3.87 -19.13
C ARG A 455 -12.11 2.56 -18.38
N TYR A 456 -11.25 2.55 -17.37
CA TYR A 456 -10.92 1.36 -16.59
C TYR A 456 -11.62 1.30 -15.23
N GLN A 457 -12.49 2.25 -14.91
CA GLN A 457 -13.17 2.36 -13.62
C GLN A 457 -12.20 2.34 -12.41
N HIS A 458 -11.04 2.99 -12.57
CA HIS A 458 -9.97 2.97 -11.59
C HIS A 458 -10.08 4.12 -10.58
N SER A 459 -10.77 3.86 -9.46
CA SER A 459 -11.14 4.85 -8.44
C SER A 459 -9.94 5.59 -7.83
N ASN A 460 -8.84 4.91 -7.54
CA ASN A 460 -7.65 5.53 -6.96
C ASN A 460 -6.99 6.53 -7.92
N LEU A 461 -7.03 6.28 -9.23
CA LEU A 461 -6.48 7.19 -10.24
C LEU A 461 -7.35 8.43 -10.36
N LEU A 462 -8.67 8.25 -10.34
CA LEU A 462 -9.63 9.36 -10.30
C LEU A 462 -9.40 10.23 -9.07
N GLN A 463 -9.37 9.64 -7.87
CA GLN A 463 -9.25 10.41 -6.62
C GLN A 463 -7.88 11.08 -6.47
N ALA A 464 -6.79 10.42 -6.86
CA ALA A 464 -5.47 11.05 -6.91
C ALA A 464 -5.44 12.23 -7.88
N SER A 465 -6.09 12.11 -9.04
CA SER A 465 -6.21 13.20 -10.01
C SER A 465 -7.06 14.35 -9.47
N LEU A 466 -8.19 14.07 -8.83
CA LEU A 466 -9.03 15.07 -8.16
C LEU A 466 -8.27 15.82 -7.06
N LEU A 467 -7.42 15.12 -6.29
CA LEU A 467 -6.56 15.74 -5.29
C LEU A 467 -5.57 16.74 -5.91
N ARG A 468 -4.98 16.40 -7.06
CA ARG A 468 -4.04 17.29 -7.76
C ARG A 468 -4.70 18.57 -8.25
N ILE A 469 -5.99 18.54 -8.62
CA ILE A 469 -6.74 19.76 -8.97
C ILE A 469 -6.77 20.78 -7.82
N GLU A 470 -6.87 20.32 -6.58
CA GLU A 470 -6.82 21.19 -5.38
C GLU A 470 -5.38 21.61 -5.03
N GLY A 471 -4.39 20.80 -5.39
CA GLY A 471 -2.98 20.93 -5.03
C GLY A 471 -2.08 21.36 -6.18
N SER A 472 -1.19 20.46 -6.59
CA SER A 472 -0.10 20.72 -7.55
C SER A 472 -0.58 21.18 -8.94
N PHE A 473 -1.80 20.82 -9.35
CA PHE A 473 -2.35 21.17 -10.67
C PHE A 473 -3.29 22.39 -10.64
N ARG A 474 -3.51 23.02 -9.48
CA ARG A 474 -4.49 24.10 -9.30
C ARG A 474 -4.30 25.27 -10.27
N GLY A 475 -3.05 25.65 -10.57
CA GLY A 475 -2.74 26.76 -11.48
C GLY A 475 -3.11 26.49 -12.95
N LYS A 476 -3.25 25.21 -13.34
CA LYS A 476 -3.60 24.78 -14.70
C LYS A 476 -5.04 24.24 -14.80
N ALA A 477 -5.73 24.06 -13.67
CA ALA A 477 -7.07 23.48 -13.61
C ALA A 477 -8.11 24.21 -14.48
N SER A 478 -8.06 25.55 -14.54
CA SER A 478 -9.00 26.31 -15.39
C SER A 478 -8.79 26.05 -16.89
N ARG A 479 -7.58 25.68 -17.33
CA ARG A 479 -7.33 25.28 -18.73
C ARG A 479 -7.90 23.90 -19.01
N LEU A 480 -7.89 22.99 -18.04
CA LEU A 480 -8.44 21.63 -18.17
C LEU A 480 -9.90 21.67 -18.59
N VAL A 481 -10.71 22.47 -17.88
CA VAL A 481 -12.16 22.54 -18.13
C VAL A 481 -12.53 23.18 -19.47
N THR A 482 -11.58 23.85 -20.13
CA THR A 482 -11.78 24.45 -21.46
C THR A 482 -11.43 23.52 -22.62
N LEU A 483 -10.78 22.39 -22.35
CA LEU A 483 -10.38 21.46 -23.41
C LEU A 483 -11.61 20.83 -24.09
N PRO A 484 -11.62 20.67 -25.44
CA PRO A 484 -12.75 20.05 -26.13
C PRO A 484 -13.08 18.64 -25.63
N ARG A 485 -12.05 17.84 -25.34
CA ARG A 485 -12.17 16.47 -24.81
C ARG A 485 -12.77 16.42 -23.41
N PHE A 486 -12.70 17.49 -22.62
CA PHE A 486 -13.34 17.54 -21.29
C PHE A 486 -14.85 17.29 -21.38
N LYS A 487 -15.49 17.74 -22.48
CA LYS A 487 -16.92 17.53 -22.72
C LYS A 487 -17.31 16.06 -22.86
N ASN A 488 -16.35 15.20 -23.22
CA ASN A 488 -16.56 13.77 -23.44
C ASN A 488 -16.48 12.95 -22.14
N LEU A 489 -16.04 13.55 -21.03
CA LEU A 489 -16.04 12.87 -19.73
C LEU A 489 -17.47 12.67 -19.21
N ALA A 490 -17.67 11.61 -18.44
CA ALA A 490 -18.89 11.37 -17.70
C ALA A 490 -19.28 12.58 -16.83
N GLU A 491 -20.59 12.88 -16.74
CA GLU A 491 -21.10 14.06 -16.02
C GLU A 491 -20.68 14.09 -14.55
N GLU A 492 -20.68 12.92 -13.90
CA GLU A 492 -20.25 12.78 -12.52
C GLU A 492 -18.79 13.19 -12.31
N ILE A 493 -17.89 12.79 -13.21
CA ILE A 493 -16.47 13.16 -13.15
C ILE A 493 -16.30 14.66 -13.37
N LYS A 494 -17.03 15.24 -14.34
CA LYS A 494 -16.98 16.70 -14.59
C LYS A 494 -17.41 17.48 -13.35
N MET A 495 -18.50 17.08 -12.70
CA MET A 495 -18.98 17.72 -11.48
C MET A 495 -17.96 17.60 -10.33
N GLN A 496 -17.33 16.44 -10.16
CA GLN A 496 -16.25 16.28 -9.17
C GLN A 496 -15.06 17.20 -9.48
N ILE A 497 -14.62 17.29 -10.72
CA ILE A 497 -13.50 18.18 -11.11
C ILE A 497 -13.84 19.64 -10.80
N LEU A 498 -15.06 20.09 -11.11
CA LEU A 498 -15.51 21.44 -10.83
C LEU A 498 -15.61 21.73 -9.32
N ASP A 499 -16.12 20.79 -8.52
CA ASP A 499 -16.13 20.92 -7.05
C ASP A 499 -14.71 21.08 -6.50
N ARG A 500 -13.77 20.24 -6.96
CA ARG A 500 -12.36 20.31 -6.54
C ARG A 500 -11.70 21.62 -6.95
N HIS A 501 -12.00 22.12 -8.14
CA HIS A 501 -11.47 23.39 -8.62
C HIS A 501 -11.90 24.57 -7.72
N CYS A 502 -13.13 24.53 -7.20
CA CYS A 502 -13.74 25.63 -6.45
C CYS A 502 -13.62 25.53 -4.91
N SER A 503 -13.51 24.33 -4.34
CA SER A 503 -13.75 24.10 -2.90
C SER A 503 -12.57 24.39 -1.97
N GLY A 504 -11.32 24.37 -2.48
CA GLY A 504 -10.12 24.65 -1.67
C GLY A 504 -10.04 23.81 -0.39
N TRP A 505 -10.34 22.51 -0.50
CA TRP A 505 -10.77 21.68 0.62
C TRP A 505 -9.67 21.48 1.70
N ALA A 506 -8.76 20.51 1.59
CA ALA A 506 -7.94 20.12 2.75
C ALA A 506 -6.47 20.59 2.75
N LEU A 507 -5.97 21.21 1.68
CA LEU A 507 -4.53 21.47 1.54
C LEU A 507 -4.13 22.83 2.14
N PHE A 508 -3.38 22.80 3.25
CA PHE A 508 -2.71 23.98 3.82
C PHE A 508 -1.49 24.35 2.97
N ASP A 509 -0.64 23.36 2.67
CA ASP A 509 0.44 23.44 1.69
C ASP A 509 0.07 22.61 0.45
N LYS A 510 0.17 23.23 -0.72
CA LYS A 510 -0.16 22.63 -2.01
C LYS A 510 0.87 21.59 -2.43
N CYS A 511 2.10 21.66 -1.90
CA CYS A 511 3.19 20.71 -2.18
C CYS A 511 2.99 19.37 -1.44
N LEU A 512 2.14 19.34 -0.41
CA LEU A 512 1.81 18.13 0.35
C LEU A 512 0.64 17.33 -0.26
N ALA A 513 0.15 17.73 -1.44
CA ALA A 513 -0.89 16.99 -2.16
C ALA A 513 -0.40 15.57 -2.47
N GLY A 514 -0.96 14.59 -1.77
CA GLY A 514 -0.64 13.17 -1.95
C GLY A 514 0.37 12.60 -0.96
N ARG A 515 0.88 13.38 0.00
CA ARG A 515 1.78 12.91 1.05
C ARG A 515 1.06 12.85 2.39
N PRO A 516 0.74 11.66 2.92
CA PRO A 516 0.19 11.52 4.27
C PRO A 516 1.14 12.11 5.32
N THR A 517 0.59 12.86 6.26
CA THR A 517 1.38 13.41 7.38
C THR A 517 1.76 12.30 8.34
N LYS A 518 3.01 12.33 8.82
CA LYS A 518 3.47 11.51 9.95
C LYS A 518 3.10 12.13 11.30
N ARG A 519 2.62 13.38 11.31
CA ARG A 519 2.26 14.13 12.52
C ARG A 519 0.87 13.74 13.03
N ILE A 520 0.75 12.50 13.53
CA ILE A 520 -0.50 11.88 13.99
C ILE A 520 -0.97 12.38 15.37
N ARG A 521 -0.10 13.02 16.15
CA ARG A 521 -0.45 13.66 17.43
C ARG A 521 -0.89 15.11 17.16
N ARG A 522 -2.16 15.40 17.42
CA ARG A 522 -2.81 16.68 17.17
C ARG A 522 -3.31 17.32 18.46
N VAL A 523 -3.48 18.63 18.44
CA VAL A 523 -4.11 19.43 19.48
C VAL A 523 -5.26 20.21 18.87
N LEU A 524 -6.37 20.31 19.59
CA LEU A 524 -7.52 21.11 19.20
C LEU A 524 -7.92 22.10 20.30
N THR A 525 -8.30 23.30 19.86
CA THR A 525 -9.01 24.33 20.61
C THR A 525 -10.22 24.80 19.79
N LEU A 526 -11.05 25.71 20.31
CA LEU A 526 -12.15 26.28 19.51
C LEU A 526 -11.68 27.10 18.30
N GLY A 527 -10.51 27.73 18.38
CA GLY A 527 -10.03 28.68 17.36
C GLY A 527 -8.89 28.14 16.48
N SER A 528 -8.24 27.05 16.89
CA SER A 528 -7.08 26.51 16.19
C SER A 528 -6.89 25.03 16.48
N GLY A 529 -6.20 24.35 15.57
CA GLY A 529 -5.74 22.99 15.72
C GLY A 529 -4.48 22.74 14.90
N GLY A 530 -3.78 21.65 15.20
CA GLY A 530 -2.50 21.36 14.55
C GLY A 530 -1.70 20.27 15.25
N PRO A 531 -0.46 20.01 14.82
CA PRO A 531 0.43 19.05 15.47
C PRO A 531 0.77 19.48 16.90
N LEU A 532 0.92 18.50 17.82
CA LEU A 532 1.21 18.72 19.25
C LEU A 532 2.58 19.38 19.49
N GLU A 533 3.58 19.01 18.71
CA GLU A 533 4.92 19.61 18.73
C GLU A 533 5.07 20.48 17.48
N SER A 534 5.30 21.77 17.71
CA SER A 534 5.96 22.64 16.74
C SER A 534 7.44 22.32 16.85
N GLU A 535 7.91 21.25 16.20
CA GLU A 535 9.33 21.21 15.90
C GLU A 535 9.64 22.47 15.11
N CYS A 536 10.54 23.26 15.69
CA CYS A 536 11.10 24.46 15.10
C CYS A 536 11.36 24.18 13.62
N ASP A 537 10.92 25.07 12.74
CA ASP A 537 11.51 25.23 11.41
C ASP A 537 12.98 25.64 11.61
N SER A 538 13.82 24.77 12.18
CA SER A 538 15.25 24.91 12.13
C SER A 538 15.61 24.63 10.69
N GLU A 539 16.12 25.66 10.03
CA GLU A 539 16.64 25.73 8.66
C GLU A 539 17.64 24.61 8.26
N THR A 540 17.87 23.62 9.13
CA THR A 540 18.70 22.43 8.92
C THR A 540 17.95 21.23 8.32
N SER A 541 16.62 21.19 8.27
CA SER A 541 15.87 20.14 7.55
C SER A 541 15.58 20.46 6.08
N LEU A 542 16.08 21.60 5.58
CA LEU A 542 16.00 22.05 4.18
C LEU A 542 17.31 21.90 3.39
N GLN A 543 18.38 21.36 3.99
CA GLN A 543 19.73 21.38 3.39
C GLN A 543 20.24 20.07 2.79
N TYR A 544 19.41 19.02 2.71
CA TYR A 544 19.81 17.83 1.95
C TYR A 544 19.00 17.64 0.68
N THR A 545 18.81 18.66 -0.14
CA THR A 545 18.47 18.41 -1.55
C THR A 545 18.49 19.65 -2.38
N GLU A 546 19.69 19.95 -2.82
CA GLU A 546 19.89 20.53 -4.13
C GLU A 546 20.96 19.61 -4.73
N GLU A 547 20.75 19.00 -5.88
CA GLU A 547 20.80 19.72 -7.13
C GLU A 547 19.94 19.09 -8.24
N SER A 548 19.15 19.96 -8.86
CA SER A 548 18.66 19.90 -10.24
C SER A 548 17.81 18.68 -10.68
N LEU A 549 16.49 18.80 -10.50
CA LEU A 549 15.46 18.56 -11.53
C LEU A 549 14.06 18.97 -11.01
N SER A 550 13.46 19.97 -11.65
CA SER A 550 12.01 20.27 -11.68
C SER A 550 11.32 20.89 -10.43
N VAL A 551 11.74 22.11 -10.06
CA VAL A 551 11.09 23.02 -9.09
C VAL A 551 9.63 23.38 -9.48
N GLU A 552 9.24 23.26 -10.75
CA GLU A 552 7.88 23.61 -11.20
C GLU A 552 6.81 22.54 -10.95
N ALA A 553 7.17 21.31 -10.56
CA ALA A 553 6.21 20.23 -10.32
C ALA A 553 6.10 19.79 -8.84
N PHE A 554 7.14 19.96 -8.03
CA PHE A 554 7.21 19.27 -6.73
C PHE A 554 7.73 20.05 -5.51
N GLY A 555 8.29 21.26 -5.63
CA GLY A 555 9.01 21.85 -4.48
C GLY A 555 10.17 20.93 -4.03
N ALA A 556 10.89 21.27 -2.95
CA ALA A 556 12.25 20.76 -2.71
C ALA A 556 12.41 19.22 -2.83
N PRO A 557 13.50 18.74 -3.48
CA PRO A 557 13.73 17.33 -3.83
C PRO A 557 13.99 16.47 -2.58
N GLN A 558 13.89 15.14 -2.66
CA GLN A 558 14.56 14.12 -1.79
C GLN A 558 14.00 12.74 -2.12
N ASP A 559 12.77 12.62 -2.62
CA ASP A 559 12.13 11.31 -2.79
C ASP A 559 11.68 11.01 -4.22
N VAL A 560 12.60 11.06 -5.19
CA VAL A 560 12.47 10.30 -6.45
C VAL A 560 13.85 9.77 -6.83
N ILE A 561 14.27 8.66 -6.22
CA ILE A 561 15.30 7.80 -6.81
C ILE A 561 14.58 6.55 -7.31
N ILE A 562 14.29 6.58 -8.62
CA ILE A 562 14.22 5.37 -9.43
C ILE A 562 15.69 4.94 -9.60
N ASN A 563 16.03 3.81 -9.00
CA ASN A 563 17.06 2.88 -9.45
C ASN A 563 16.60 1.49 -9.07
#